data_AF-A0AAV4V4N0-F1
#
_entry.id   AF-A0AAV4V4N0-F1
#
_cell.length_a   1.000
_cell.length_b   1.000
_cell.length_c   1.000
_cell.angle_alpha   90.00
_cell.angle_beta   90.00
_cell.angle_gamma   90.00
#
_symmetry.space_group_name_H-M   'P 1'
#
loop_
_entity.id
_entity.type
_entity.pdbx_description
1 polymer ?
#
loop_
_entity_poly.entity_id
_entity_poly.type
_entity_poly.pdbx_seq_one_letter_code
_entity_poly.pdbx_strand_id
1 'polypeptide(L)'
;MHFCNSLDLSIENNPDMPPTFDSTRGQSWIDLLITKNFDAHIKFEVLDEISNSDHNLLKVTWSSEISSLKISRCIVINQSNWLSMKKKIFHIFNNRANLDLATTNDTIEFLQNDIFTKCAQGKKTTRRKNAIWWTPQLNIKRNKTRAFNLVIL
;
A
#
# COMPACT_ATOMS: atom_id res chain seq x y z
N MET A 1 -14.77 12.93 1.16
CA MET A 1 -13.55 13.20 1.96
C MET A 1 -13.58 12.62 3.37
N HIS A 2 -14.68 12.74 4.14
CA HIS A 2 -14.71 12.28 5.54
C HIS A 2 -14.19 10.84 5.76
N PHE A 3 -14.57 9.90 4.90
CA PHE A 3 -14.08 8.51 4.95
C PHE A 3 -12.55 8.41 4.80
N CYS A 4 -11.97 9.05 3.77
CA CYS A 4 -10.53 9.01 3.52
C CYS A 4 -9.75 9.64 4.67
N ASN A 5 -10.20 10.79 5.16
CA ASN A 5 -9.56 11.48 6.28
C ASN A 5 -9.63 10.66 7.58
N SER A 6 -10.78 10.04 7.87
CA SER A 6 -10.95 9.23 9.08
C SER A 6 -10.08 7.97 9.12
N LEU A 7 -9.67 7.48 7.96
CA LEU A 7 -8.90 6.26 7.80
C LEU A 7 -7.46 6.49 7.36
N ASP A 8 -7.05 7.76 7.28
CA ASP A 8 -5.71 8.19 6.83
C ASP A 8 -5.37 7.59 5.46
N LEU A 9 -6.25 7.89 4.48
CA LEU A 9 -6.13 7.45 3.10
C LEU A 9 -5.81 8.64 2.18
N SER A 10 -4.88 8.44 1.25
CA SER A 10 -4.54 9.42 0.22
C SER A 10 -5.29 9.10 -1.08
N ILE A 11 -5.80 10.14 -1.74
CA ILE A 11 -6.38 10.03 -3.08
C ILE A 11 -5.30 10.42 -4.08
N GLU A 12 -4.99 9.53 -5.01
CA GLU A 12 -3.89 9.68 -5.97
C GLU A 12 -4.35 10.22 -7.34
N ASN A 13 -5.66 10.44 -7.52
CA ASN A 13 -6.20 10.99 -8.75
C ASN A 13 -5.64 12.39 -9.02
N ASN A 14 -5.22 12.65 -10.26
CA ASN A 14 -4.82 13.97 -10.72
C ASN A 14 -6.07 14.77 -11.16
N PRO A 15 -6.33 16.00 -10.66
CA PRO A 15 -7.48 16.80 -11.11
C PRO A 15 -7.46 17.14 -12.61
N ASP A 16 -6.29 17.17 -13.24
CA ASP A 16 -6.13 17.53 -14.65
C ASP A 16 -6.27 16.31 -15.60
N MET A 17 -6.64 15.15 -15.06
CA MET A 17 -6.78 13.93 -15.86
C MET A 17 -8.04 13.95 -16.75
N PRO A 18 -8.03 13.26 -17.91
CA PRO A 18 -9.25 12.99 -18.69
C PRO A 18 -10.30 12.25 -17.85
N PRO A 19 -11.59 12.29 -18.24
CA PRO A 19 -12.64 11.57 -17.52
C PRO A 19 -12.35 10.06 -17.49
N THR A 20 -12.65 9.41 -16.37
CA THR A 20 -12.50 7.95 -16.23
C THR A 20 -13.69 7.20 -16.81
N PHE A 21 -14.79 7.91 -17.02
CA PHE A 21 -16.02 7.41 -17.59
C PHE A 21 -16.54 8.40 -18.63
N ASP A 22 -16.83 7.90 -19.83
CA ASP A 22 -17.40 8.66 -20.93
C ASP A 22 -18.54 7.86 -21.56
N SER A 23 -19.71 8.46 -21.62
CA SER A 23 -20.91 7.85 -22.18
C SER A 23 -21.71 8.85 -22.99
N THR A 24 -22.71 8.36 -23.71
CA THR A 24 -23.70 9.21 -24.41
C THR A 24 -24.42 10.21 -23.50
N ARG A 25 -24.40 10.00 -22.17
CA ARG A 25 -25.02 10.87 -21.17
C ARG A 25 -24.06 11.89 -20.56
N GLY A 26 -22.78 11.85 -20.94
CA GLY A 26 -21.75 12.76 -20.46
C GLY A 26 -20.56 12.04 -19.82
N GLN A 27 -19.64 12.86 -19.33
CA GLN A 27 -18.33 12.49 -18.82
C GLN A 27 -18.26 12.63 -17.29
N SER A 28 -17.51 11.75 -16.63
CA SER A 28 -17.30 11.83 -15.17
C SER A 28 -15.97 11.20 -14.70
N TRP A 29 -15.58 11.53 -13.47
CA TRP A 29 -14.36 11.06 -12.79
C TRP A 29 -14.72 10.21 -11.56
N ILE A 30 -15.44 9.12 -11.81
CA ILE A 30 -16.01 8.28 -10.74
C ILE A 30 -15.05 7.19 -10.26
N ASP A 31 -13.99 6.91 -11.01
CA ASP A 31 -12.99 5.91 -10.64
C ASP A 31 -11.86 6.55 -9.82
N LEU A 32 -11.62 6.02 -8.62
CA LEU A 32 -10.65 6.55 -7.66
C LEU A 32 -9.50 5.57 -7.40
N LEU A 33 -8.28 6.10 -7.35
CA LEU A 33 -7.12 5.42 -6.80
C LEU A 33 -6.86 5.95 -5.38
N ILE A 34 -6.95 5.05 -4.40
CA ILE A 34 -6.80 5.38 -2.98
C ILE A 34 -5.69 4.51 -2.39
N THR A 35 -4.80 5.13 -1.61
CA THR A 35 -3.68 4.43 -0.96
C THR A 35 -3.69 4.65 0.55
N LYS A 36 -2.96 3.77 1.26
CA LYS A 36 -2.72 3.88 2.69
C LYS A 36 -1.28 3.50 2.98
N ASN A 37 -0.53 4.37 3.65
CA ASN A 37 0.87 4.13 4.01
C ASN A 37 1.72 3.67 2.80
N PHE A 38 1.50 4.28 1.63
CA PHE A 38 2.21 3.93 0.40
C PHE A 38 3.23 5.02 0.07
N ASP A 39 4.48 4.76 0.47
CA ASP A 39 5.60 5.69 0.29
C ASP A 39 6.35 5.37 -1.01
N ALA A 40 5.69 5.64 -2.14
CA ALA A 40 6.28 5.52 -3.46
C ALA A 40 5.62 6.53 -4.40
N HIS A 41 6.37 6.98 -5.40
CA HIS A 41 5.79 7.84 -6.41
C HIS A 41 4.81 7.03 -7.25
N ILE A 42 3.53 7.42 -7.21
CA ILE A 42 2.45 6.84 -8.01
C ILE A 42 2.16 7.78 -9.16
N LYS A 43 2.05 7.21 -10.35
CA LYS A 43 1.48 7.86 -11.52
C LYS A 43 0.19 7.15 -11.89
N PHE A 44 -0.87 7.92 -11.94
CA PHE A 44 -2.20 7.48 -12.34
C PHE A 44 -2.60 8.18 -13.63
N GLU A 45 -2.90 7.40 -14.67
CA GLU A 45 -3.18 7.92 -16.01
C GLU A 45 -4.41 7.24 -16.61
N VAL A 46 -5.24 8.02 -17.31
CA VAL A 46 -6.24 7.48 -18.22
C VAL A 46 -5.57 7.17 -19.54
N LEU A 47 -5.73 5.95 -20.03
CA LEU A 47 -5.23 5.53 -21.32
C LEU A 47 -6.24 5.91 -22.40
N ASP A 48 -5.72 6.51 -23.47
CA ASP A 48 -6.45 6.77 -24.72
C ASP A 48 -6.47 5.49 -25.57
N GLU A 49 -7.10 4.44 -25.03
CA GLU A 49 -7.26 3.14 -25.68
C GLU A 49 -8.75 2.84 -25.85
N ILE A 50 -9.17 2.49 -27.07
CA ILE A 50 -10.57 2.15 -27.37
C ILE A 50 -10.96 0.90 -26.59
N SER A 51 -11.98 1.08 -25.76
CA SER A 51 -12.60 0.06 -24.92
C SER A 51 -14.07 -0.07 -25.33
N ASN A 52 -14.62 -1.30 -25.30
CA ASN A 52 -16.06 -1.54 -25.53
C ASN A 52 -16.90 -1.26 -24.26
N SER A 53 -16.40 -0.41 -23.37
CA SER A 53 -16.99 -0.03 -22.09
C SER A 53 -16.93 1.48 -21.98
N ASP A 54 -17.97 2.08 -21.41
CA ASP A 54 -18.03 3.52 -21.11
C ASP A 54 -16.95 3.94 -20.09
N HIS A 55 -16.35 3.00 -19.36
CA HIS A 55 -15.15 3.26 -18.57
C HIS A 55 -13.89 3.28 -19.43
N ASN A 56 -13.10 4.35 -19.29
CA ASN A 56 -11.78 4.46 -19.88
C ASN A 56 -10.76 3.61 -19.11
N LEU A 57 -9.78 3.10 -19.84
CA LEU A 57 -8.75 2.24 -19.25
C LEU A 57 -7.83 3.06 -18.35
N LEU A 58 -7.51 2.53 -17.17
CA LEU A 58 -6.66 3.20 -16.20
C LEU A 58 -5.32 2.48 -16.08
N LYS A 59 -4.23 3.25 -16.07
CA LYS A 59 -2.89 2.76 -15.84
C LYS A 59 -2.34 3.35 -14.55
N VAL A 60 -1.90 2.46 -13.69
CA VAL A 60 -1.16 2.80 -12.47
C VAL A 60 0.27 2.34 -12.66
N THR A 61 1.23 3.26 -12.59
CA THR A 61 2.64 2.92 -12.41
C THR A 61 3.10 3.43 -11.06
N TRP A 62 3.99 2.67 -10.43
CA TRP A 62 4.60 3.09 -9.18
C TRP A 62 6.10 2.85 -9.28
N SER A 63 6.87 3.84 -8.84
CA SER A 63 8.31 3.70 -8.63
C SER A 63 8.56 3.88 -7.15
N SER A 64 8.94 2.78 -6.49
CA SER A 64 9.63 2.89 -5.22
C SER A 64 11.07 3.19 -5.57
N GLU A 65 11.57 4.36 -5.19
CA GLU A 65 12.99 4.41 -4.86
C GLU A 65 13.14 3.37 -3.76
N ILE A 66 13.83 2.27 -4.07
CA ILE A 66 14.27 1.34 -3.04
C ILE A 66 15.38 2.11 -2.32
N SER A 67 15.00 3.09 -1.50
CA SER A 67 15.79 3.35 -0.33
C SER A 67 15.77 2.02 0.40
N SER A 68 16.96 1.44 0.58
CA SER A 68 17.20 0.19 1.29
C SER A 68 16.77 0.25 2.77
N LEU A 69 16.00 1.26 3.15
CA LEU A 69 15.59 1.60 4.48
C LEU A 69 14.06 1.62 4.53
N LYS A 70 13.55 0.55 5.16
CA LYS A 70 12.15 0.42 5.59
C LYS A 70 11.15 0.13 4.46
N ILE A 71 11.27 -1.09 3.92
CA ILE A 71 10.07 -1.94 3.85
C ILE A 71 9.53 -1.94 5.29
N SER A 72 8.58 -1.06 5.60
CA SER A 72 7.73 -1.10 6.78
C SER A 72 6.83 -2.33 6.58
N ARG A 73 7.48 -3.49 6.74
CA ARG A 73 6.88 -4.81 6.78
C ARG A 73 5.69 -4.67 7.69
N CYS A 74 4.49 -4.86 7.14
CA CYS A 74 3.23 -4.91 7.88
C CYS A 74 3.48 -5.67 9.19
N ILE A 75 3.70 -4.91 10.26
CA ILE A 75 3.80 -5.47 11.60
C ILE A 75 2.35 -5.82 11.88
N VAL A 76 2.02 -7.09 11.78
CA VAL A 76 0.71 -7.58 12.19
C VAL A 76 0.68 -7.41 13.71
N ILE A 77 0.24 -6.24 14.17
CA ILE A 77 0.05 -5.89 15.59
C ILE A 77 -0.90 -6.91 16.24
N ASN A 78 -1.76 -7.56 15.44
CA ASN A 78 -2.68 -8.60 15.90
C ASN A 78 -2.02 -9.89 16.44
N GLN A 79 -0.71 -10.08 16.28
CA GLN A 79 -0.01 -11.26 16.82
C GLN A 79 1.03 -10.94 17.90
N SER A 80 1.25 -9.67 18.23
CA SER A 80 2.18 -9.30 19.29
C SER A 80 1.49 -9.35 20.66
N ASN A 81 2.09 -10.08 21.60
CA ASN A 81 1.62 -10.13 22.99
C ASN A 81 1.95 -8.79 23.70
N TRP A 82 1.10 -7.79 23.49
CA TRP A 82 1.24 -6.44 24.00
C TRP A 82 1.38 -6.39 25.53
N LEU A 83 0.69 -7.27 26.26
CA LEU A 83 0.80 -7.36 27.72
C LEU A 83 2.22 -7.71 28.17
N SER A 84 2.85 -8.68 27.50
CA SER A 84 4.23 -9.08 27.80
C SER A 84 5.21 -7.93 27.54
N MET A 85 4.99 -7.18 26.45
CA MET A 85 5.81 -6.02 26.13
C MET A 85 5.64 -4.89 27.16
N LYS A 86 4.40 -4.56 27.54
CA LYS A 86 4.10 -3.54 28.55
C LYS A 86 4.76 -3.84 29.89
N LYS A 87 4.76 -5.11 30.33
CA LYS A 87 5.43 -5.53 31.58
C LYS A 87 6.94 -5.28 31.55
N LYS A 88 7.60 -5.58 30.43
CA LYS A 88 9.05 -5.36 30.27
C LYS A 88 9.41 -3.89 30.22
N ILE A 89 8.64 -3.09 29.47
CA ILE A 89 8.80 -1.63 29.41
C ILE A 89 8.67 -1.05 30.82
N PHE A 90 7.61 -1.44 31.54
CA PHE A 90 7.40 -1.00 32.92
C PHE A 90 8.56 -1.38 33.85
N HIS A 91 9.14 -2.58 33.70
CA HIS A 91 10.30 -3.00 34.47
C HIS A 91 11.56 -2.17 34.15
N ILE A 92 11.79 -1.83 32.87
CA ILE A 92 12.90 -0.97 32.45
C ILE A 92 12.76 0.43 33.06
N PHE A 93 11.55 0.99 33.04
CA PHE A 93 11.28 2.30 33.63
C PHE A 93 11.38 2.29 35.16
N ASN A 94 10.87 1.26 35.84
CA ASN A 94 10.90 1.18 37.30
C ASN A 94 12.30 0.89 37.86
N ASN A 95 13.16 0.20 37.13
CA ASN A 95 14.52 -0.11 37.59
C ASN A 95 15.52 1.02 37.36
N ARG A 96 15.17 2.06 36.61
CA ARG A 96 16.08 3.17 36.30
C ARG A 96 15.61 4.45 36.97
N ALA A 97 15.90 4.54 38.27
CA ALA A 97 15.53 5.70 39.09
C ALA A 97 16.29 7.00 38.77
N ASN A 98 17.31 7.00 37.90
CA ASN A 98 18.02 8.21 37.45
C ASN A 98 18.61 7.96 36.05
N LEU A 99 18.05 8.57 35.01
CA LEU A 99 18.58 8.49 33.65
C LEU A 99 19.19 9.84 33.27
N ASP A 100 20.49 9.83 32.99
CA ASP A 100 21.20 10.98 32.43
C ASP A 100 20.92 11.09 30.91
N LEU A 101 21.15 12.26 30.31
CA LEU A 101 20.75 12.55 28.92
C LEU A 101 21.46 11.65 27.88
N ALA A 102 22.68 11.20 28.19
CA ALA A 102 23.41 10.24 27.38
C ALA A 102 22.78 8.84 27.42
N THR A 103 22.29 8.44 28.60
CA THR A 103 21.65 7.14 28.80
C THR A 103 20.25 7.08 28.18
N THR A 104 19.63 8.23 27.89
CA THR A 104 18.29 8.33 27.29
C THR A 104 18.29 7.98 25.81
N ASN A 105 19.28 8.43 25.05
CA ASN A 105 19.41 8.05 23.63
C ASN A 105 19.70 6.55 23.49
N ASP A 106 20.62 6.01 24.29
CA ASP A 106 20.94 4.58 24.29
C ASP A 106 19.72 3.73 24.69
N THR A 107 18.89 4.22 25.63
CA THR A 107 17.66 3.52 26.01
C THR A 107 16.58 3.61 24.95
N ILE A 108 16.45 4.74 24.25
CA ILE A 108 15.54 4.87 23.11
C ILE A 108 15.96 3.90 22.00
N GLU A 109 17.25 3.85 21.65
CA GLU A 109 17.76 2.94 20.63
C GLU A 109 17.57 1.47 21.03
N PHE A 110 17.86 1.13 22.28
CA PHE A 110 17.60 -0.20 22.84
C PHE A 110 16.12 -0.60 22.73
N LEU A 111 15.19 0.28 23.12
CA LEU A 111 13.76 0.02 23.05
C LEU A 111 13.29 -0.12 21.61
N GLN A 112 13.76 0.75 20.70
CA GLN A 112 13.45 0.67 19.27
C GLN A 112 13.92 -0.68 18.68
N ASN A 113 15.12 -1.13 19.05
CA ASN A 113 15.68 -2.38 18.55
C ASN A 113 14.97 -3.62 19.12
N ASP A 114 14.60 -3.62 20.40
CA ASP A 114 13.85 -4.74 21.02
C ASP A 114 12.43 -4.84 20.43
N ILE A 115 11.74 -3.71 20.25
CA ILE A 115 10.44 -3.63 19.57
C ILE A 115 10.59 -4.17 18.13
N PHE A 116 11.59 -3.71 17.38
CA PHE A 116 11.80 -4.14 16.00
C PHE A 116 12.05 -5.65 15.91
N THR A 117 12.94 -6.18 16.77
CA THR A 117 13.29 -7.61 16.80
C THR A 117 12.08 -8.46 17.12
N LYS A 118 11.26 -8.08 18.10
CA LYS A 118 10.08 -8.84 18.51
C LYS A 118 8.96 -8.78 17.48
N CYS A 119 8.70 -7.61 16.89
CA CYS A 119 7.78 -7.46 15.77
C CYS A 119 8.25 -8.24 14.53
N ALA A 120 9.56 -8.44 14.35
CA ALA A 120 10.11 -9.20 13.23
C ALA A 120 9.96 -10.73 13.38
N GLN A 121 9.82 -11.25 14.60
CA GLN A 121 9.72 -12.69 14.90
C GLN A 121 8.35 -13.31 14.55
N GLY A 122 7.30 -12.50 14.35
CA GLY A 122 5.96 -12.96 13.93
C GLY A 122 5.79 -13.24 12.44
N LYS A 123 6.87 -13.22 11.65
CA LYS A 123 6.80 -13.34 10.18
C LYS A 123 6.60 -14.78 9.75
N LYS A 124 5.34 -15.19 9.57
CA LYS A 124 5.06 -16.25 8.59
C LYS A 124 5.21 -15.66 7.19
N THR A 125 6.19 -16.11 6.43
CA THR A 125 6.27 -15.89 4.99
C THR A 125 5.13 -16.66 4.32
N THR A 126 3.91 -16.11 4.36
CA THR A 126 2.87 -16.58 3.46
C THR A 126 3.32 -16.26 2.05
N ARG A 127 3.83 -17.28 1.33
CA ARG A 127 3.93 -17.25 -0.13
C ARG A 127 2.61 -16.72 -0.65
N ARG A 128 2.62 -15.56 -1.30
CA ARG A 128 1.44 -15.05 -2.00
C ARG A 128 1.04 -16.14 -2.99
N LYS A 129 -0.09 -16.80 -2.72
CA LYS A 129 -0.72 -17.66 -3.71
C LYS A 129 -1.15 -16.74 -4.85
N ASN A 130 -0.86 -17.10 -6.09
CA ASN A 130 -1.42 -16.40 -7.24
C ASN A 130 -2.94 -16.27 -7.05
N ALA A 131 -3.49 -15.12 -7.43
CA ALA A 131 -4.91 -14.88 -7.33
C ALA A 131 -5.65 -16.08 -7.97
N ILE A 132 -6.50 -16.75 -7.19
CA ILE A 132 -7.13 -18.04 -7.56
C ILE A 132 -7.90 -17.92 -8.88
N TRP A 133 -8.39 -16.72 -9.17
CA TRP A 133 -9.19 -16.41 -10.36
C TRP A 133 -8.36 -16.02 -11.59
N TRP A 134 -7.04 -15.82 -11.49
CA TRP A 134 -6.21 -15.47 -12.65
C TRP A 134 -5.70 -16.72 -13.36
N THR A 135 -6.38 -17.10 -14.44
CA THR A 135 -6.07 -18.33 -15.19
C THR A 135 -5.36 -18.04 -16.52
N PRO A 136 -4.59 -19.01 -17.07
CA PRO A 136 -4.02 -18.90 -18.41
C PRO A 136 -5.07 -18.57 -19.49
N GLN A 137 -6.29 -19.09 -19.34
CA GLN A 137 -7.41 -18.84 -20.25
C GLN A 137 -7.84 -17.37 -20.25
N LEU A 138 -7.87 -16.72 -19.09
CA LEU A 138 -8.14 -15.28 -18.98
C LEU A 138 -7.03 -14.45 -19.62
N ASN A 139 -5.76 -14.87 -19.45
CA ASN A 139 -4.64 -14.19 -20.08
C ASN A 139 -4.70 -14.30 -21.62
N ILE A 140 -5.06 -15.47 -22.15
CA ILE A 140 -5.29 -15.68 -23.58
C ILE A 140 -6.44 -14.82 -24.08
N LYS A 141 -7.57 -14.78 -23.36
CA LYS A 141 -8.75 -13.99 -23.74
C LYS A 141 -8.41 -12.50 -23.79
N ARG A 142 -7.70 -11.99 -22.78
CA ARG A 142 -7.19 -10.61 -22.76
C ARG A 142 -6.31 -10.31 -23.97
N ASN A 143 -5.38 -11.20 -24.30
CA ASN A 143 -4.49 -11.01 -25.44
C ASN A 143 -5.25 -11.03 -26.78
N LYS A 144 -6.25 -11.90 -26.93
CA LYS A 144 -7.12 -11.94 -28.11
C LYS A 144 -7.92 -10.65 -28.28
N THR A 145 -8.53 -10.13 -27.21
CA THR A 145 -9.28 -8.87 -27.26
C THR A 145 -8.38 -7.70 -27.68
N ARG A 146 -7.15 -7.63 -27.16
CA ARG A 146 -6.17 -6.62 -27.58
C ARG A 146 -5.78 -6.75 -29.06
N ALA A 147 -5.55 -7.97 -29.54
CA ALA A 147 -5.22 -8.20 -30.95
C ALA A 147 -6.39 -7.85 -31.89
N PHE A 148 -7.62 -8.12 -31.47
CA PHE A 148 -8.80 -7.81 -32.28
C PHE A 148 -9.03 -6.30 -32.41
N ASN A 149 -8.80 -5.54 -31.33
CA ASN A 149 -8.94 -4.08 -31.33
C ASN A 149 -7.84 -3.36 -32.14
N LEU A 150 -6.72 -4.03 -32.45
CA LEU A 150 -5.65 -3.50 -33.32
C LEU A 150 -5.91 -3.70 -34.83
N VAL A 151 -6.93 -4.47 -35.21
CA VAL A 151 -7.22 -4.82 -36.63
C VAL A 151 -8.39 -3.99 -37.19
N ILE A 152 -9.05 -3.19 -36.36
CA ILE A 152 -10.23 -2.38 -36.73
C ILE A 152 -9.88 -0.87 -36.89
N LEU A 153 -8.60 -0.50 -36.74
CA LEU A 153 -8.05 0.80 -37.13
C LEU A 153 -7.27 0.66 -38.44
#